data_AF-A0AAD0NKJ5-F1
#
_entry.id   AF-A0AAD0NKJ5-F1
#
_cell.length_a   1.000
_cell.length_b   1.000
_cell.length_c   1.000
_cell.angle_alpha   90.00
_cell.angle_beta   90.00
_cell.angle_gamma   90.00
#
_symmetry.space_group_name_H-M   'P 1'
#
loop_
_entity.id
_entity.type
_entity.pdbx_description
1 polymer ?
#
loop_
_entity_poly.entity_id
_entity_poly.type
_entity_poly.pdbx_seq_one_letter_code
_entity_poly.pdbx_strand_id
1 'polypeptide(L)'
;MDDPGAAGNAGYAFVRGFSAMTGFDNGQNPTPSFASNANGVVVAKSSALDGNSRRWLIVADERIIYLFVNPWPAANNYHPYFFGDFISYKAGDTANWCIASNGLASFASNIDLDQYIFTTLNSYGAMDGSRPALFLPTTVASPTQAAPGYLVGGYRQGSYSAWGGDSFYSVTYPDPISQGLLFSAVQIFETGTRPRGQLPGIIVPLHNRPFPALVSQAAGQGMGGATSLFPVNFVAWIYSGAGVSQEGQVIFQQGGDWWQ
;
A
#
# COMPACT_ATOMS: atom_id res chain seq x y z
N MET A 1 11.95 8.57 -7.53
CA MET A 1 10.88 9.41 -6.97
C MET A 1 11.51 10.71 -6.48
N ASP A 2 10.79 11.82 -6.53
CA ASP A 2 11.26 13.13 -6.04
C ASP A 2 10.12 13.91 -5.36
N ASP A 3 10.47 14.89 -4.53
CA ASP A 3 9.53 15.86 -3.95
C ASP A 3 9.21 16.92 -5.00
N PRO A 4 7.99 17.07 -5.53
CA PRO A 4 7.71 17.96 -6.66
C PRO A 4 7.70 19.47 -6.31
N GLY A 5 8.54 19.91 -5.36
CA GLY A 5 8.76 21.30 -4.98
C GLY A 5 8.04 21.76 -3.71
N ALA A 6 8.11 23.06 -3.43
CA ALA A 6 7.80 23.75 -2.16
C ALA A 6 6.36 23.65 -1.59
N ALA A 7 5.54 22.71 -2.05
CA ALA A 7 4.16 22.54 -1.59
C ALA A 7 4.03 21.68 -0.31
N GLY A 8 5.05 20.89 0.03
CA GLY A 8 5.09 20.13 1.29
C GLY A 8 5.29 21.02 2.53
N ASN A 9 5.04 20.47 3.71
CA ASN A 9 5.36 21.14 4.97
C ASN A 9 6.03 20.17 5.96
N ALA A 10 6.24 20.60 7.20
CA ALA A 10 6.85 19.74 8.21
C ALA A 10 5.97 18.51 8.56
N GLY A 11 4.66 18.58 8.36
CA GLY A 11 3.71 17.49 8.59
C GLY A 11 3.58 16.48 7.44
N TYR A 12 3.82 16.87 6.19
CA TYR A 12 3.76 15.95 5.04
C TYR A 12 4.66 16.38 3.87
N ALA A 13 5.05 15.41 3.05
CA ALA A 13 5.75 15.65 1.80
C ALA A 13 4.85 15.29 0.62
N PHE A 14 5.17 15.84 -0.54
CA PHE A 14 4.65 15.33 -1.79
C PHE A 14 5.69 14.41 -2.44
N VAL A 15 5.24 13.44 -3.22
CA VAL A 15 6.13 12.53 -3.95
C VAL A 15 5.58 12.29 -5.34
N ARG A 16 6.48 12.25 -6.33
CA ARG A 16 6.16 11.87 -7.71
C ARG A 16 7.23 10.96 -8.29
N GLY A 17 6.81 9.98 -9.09
CA GLY A 17 7.67 9.14 -9.92
C GLY A 17 7.89 9.74 -11.31
N PHE A 18 9.03 9.43 -11.91
CA PHE A 18 9.36 9.78 -13.29
C PHE A 18 10.03 8.56 -13.94
N SER A 19 9.73 8.28 -15.20
CA SER A 19 10.38 7.16 -15.92
C SER A 19 11.87 7.41 -16.16
N ALA A 20 12.26 8.68 -16.24
CA ALA A 20 13.65 9.11 -16.27
C ALA A 20 13.75 10.49 -15.63
N MET A 21 14.64 10.64 -14.66
CA MET A 21 14.90 11.92 -13.99
C MET A 21 15.87 12.75 -14.84
N THR A 22 15.52 13.99 -15.14
CA THR A 22 16.35 14.91 -15.94
C THR A 22 16.85 16.10 -15.15
N GLY A 23 16.39 16.26 -13.91
CA GLY A 23 16.80 17.29 -12.96
C GLY A 23 16.03 17.13 -11.65
N PHE A 24 16.28 18.04 -10.71
CA PHE A 24 15.48 18.17 -9.50
C PHE A 24 14.04 18.53 -9.87
N ASP A 25 13.07 17.82 -9.29
CA ASP A 25 11.62 17.98 -9.47
C ASP A 25 11.13 17.77 -10.91
N ASN A 26 11.98 17.24 -11.80
CA ASN A 26 11.70 17.17 -13.23
C ASN A 26 12.17 15.87 -13.89
N GLY A 27 11.39 15.40 -14.84
CA GLY A 27 11.68 14.16 -15.56
C GLY A 27 10.62 13.85 -16.60
N GLN A 28 10.82 12.73 -17.28
CA GLN A 28 9.89 12.20 -18.27
C GLN A 28 8.74 11.44 -17.59
N ASN A 29 7.55 11.51 -18.20
CA ASN A 29 6.36 10.77 -17.81
C ASN A 29 6.05 10.88 -16.29
N PRO A 30 5.73 12.10 -15.80
CA PRO A 30 5.37 12.31 -14.40
C PRO A 30 4.24 11.38 -13.96
N THR A 31 4.44 10.66 -12.87
CA THR A 31 3.52 9.65 -12.34
C THR A 31 3.29 9.87 -10.83
N PRO A 32 2.10 10.31 -10.41
CA PRO A 32 0.97 10.74 -11.22
C PRO A 32 1.29 11.96 -12.09
N SER A 33 0.54 12.10 -13.19
CA SER A 33 0.64 13.26 -14.07
C SER A 33 0.28 14.56 -13.34
N PHE A 34 0.80 15.69 -13.81
CA PHE A 34 0.44 17.01 -13.27
C PHE A 34 -1.06 17.31 -13.38
N ALA A 35 -1.73 16.76 -14.40
CA ALA A 35 -3.18 16.95 -14.58
C ALA A 35 -4.01 16.13 -13.59
N SER A 36 -3.58 14.91 -13.24
CA SER A 36 -4.29 14.05 -12.28
C SER A 36 -4.02 14.46 -10.83
N ASN A 37 -2.76 14.78 -10.52
CA ASN A 37 -2.35 15.26 -9.20
C ASN A 37 -1.29 16.34 -9.39
N ALA A 38 -1.67 17.61 -9.30
CA ALA A 38 -0.78 18.75 -9.53
C ALA A 38 0.52 18.67 -8.70
N ASN A 39 0.39 18.26 -7.44
CA ASN A 39 1.51 18.18 -6.50
C ASN A 39 1.99 16.74 -6.27
N GLY A 40 1.51 15.72 -6.98
CA GLY A 40 1.90 14.32 -6.68
C GLY A 40 1.05 13.67 -5.58
N VAL A 41 1.60 12.61 -4.96
CA VAL A 41 0.96 11.89 -3.85
C VAL A 41 1.46 12.41 -2.51
N VAL A 42 0.59 12.45 -1.50
CA VAL A 42 0.96 12.90 -0.16
C VAL A 42 1.60 11.75 0.62
N VAL A 43 2.70 12.02 1.30
CA VAL A 43 3.26 11.15 2.35
C VAL A 43 3.17 11.90 3.67
N ALA A 44 2.25 11.48 4.54
CA ALA A 44 2.09 12.05 5.87
C ALA A 44 3.27 11.62 6.76
N LYS A 45 3.90 12.61 7.41
CA LYS A 45 5.10 12.44 8.24
C LYS A 45 4.80 12.64 9.72
N SER A 46 4.07 13.72 10.05
CA SER A 46 3.75 14.09 11.42
C SER A 46 2.45 14.86 11.52
N SER A 47 1.65 14.53 12.53
CA SER A 47 0.41 15.21 12.90
C SER A 47 0.65 16.47 13.74
N ALA A 48 1.89 16.81 14.09
CA ALA A 48 2.18 18.01 14.86
C ALA A 48 3.54 18.58 14.50
N LEU A 49 3.66 19.90 14.63
CA LEU A 49 4.91 20.64 14.46
C LEU A 49 5.68 20.63 15.78
N ASP A 50 6.13 19.45 16.18
CA ASP A 50 6.90 19.23 17.40
C ASP A 50 8.18 18.43 17.12
N GLY A 51 9.08 18.41 18.10
CA GLY A 51 10.30 17.60 18.06
C GLY A 51 10.09 16.17 18.57
N ASN A 52 8.84 15.74 18.81
CA ASN A 52 8.58 14.42 19.36
C ASN A 52 8.80 13.35 18.28
N SER A 53 9.39 12.23 18.66
CA SER A 53 9.64 11.13 17.72
C SER A 53 8.34 10.59 17.10
N ARG A 54 8.40 10.19 15.84
CA ARG A 54 7.34 9.45 15.14
C ARG A 54 7.83 8.05 14.80
N ARG A 55 6.97 7.05 15.02
CA ARG A 55 7.32 5.67 14.71
C ARG A 55 7.17 5.46 13.21
N TRP A 56 8.13 4.78 12.61
CA TRP A 56 8.07 4.38 11.22
C TRP A 56 8.80 3.05 11.04
N LEU A 57 8.50 2.36 9.96
CA LEU A 57 9.09 1.09 9.58
C LEU A 57 9.29 1.07 8.06
N ILE A 58 10.41 0.51 7.62
CA ILE A 58 10.66 0.22 6.22
C ILE A 58 10.87 -1.29 6.07
N VAL A 59 10.21 -1.87 5.06
CA VAL A 59 10.45 -3.23 4.58
C VAL A 59 10.74 -3.10 3.09
N ALA A 60 11.93 -3.50 2.65
CA ALA A 60 12.43 -3.17 1.33
C ALA A 60 13.41 -4.22 0.81
N ASP A 61 13.62 -4.19 -0.50
CA ASP A 61 14.71 -4.87 -1.19
C ASP A 61 15.41 -3.91 -2.17
N GLU A 62 16.14 -4.46 -3.15
CA GLU A 62 16.86 -3.70 -4.18
C GLU A 62 15.97 -2.96 -5.19
N ARG A 63 14.67 -3.27 -5.30
CA ARG A 63 13.75 -2.69 -6.32
C ARG A 63 12.48 -2.07 -5.74
N ILE A 64 12.10 -2.39 -4.51
CA ILE A 64 10.89 -1.86 -3.87
C ILE A 64 11.11 -1.44 -2.42
N ILE A 65 10.37 -0.41 -2.00
CA ILE A 65 10.27 0.05 -0.62
C ILE A 65 8.80 0.04 -0.20
N TYR A 66 8.49 -0.66 0.89
CA TYR A 66 7.28 -0.47 1.68
C TYR A 66 7.60 0.38 2.90
N LEU A 67 6.91 1.49 3.06
CA LEU A 67 7.09 2.43 4.16
C LEU A 67 5.80 2.51 4.96
N PHE A 68 5.91 2.33 6.28
CA PHE A 68 4.80 2.50 7.21
C PHE A 68 5.13 3.65 8.14
N VAL A 69 4.35 4.71 8.11
CA VAL A 69 4.55 5.88 8.98
C VAL A 69 3.40 6.00 9.95
N ASN A 70 3.71 6.18 11.23
CA ASN A 70 2.73 6.62 12.21
C ASN A 70 2.94 8.12 12.49
N PRO A 71 2.12 9.01 11.89
CA PRO A 71 2.31 10.44 12.06
C PRO A 71 1.80 10.95 13.42
N TRP A 72 1.10 10.15 14.22
CA TRP A 72 0.64 10.54 15.57
C TRP A 72 1.50 9.92 16.69
N PRO A 73 2.00 10.71 17.66
CA PRO A 73 2.90 10.20 18.68
C PRO A 73 2.21 9.33 19.74
N ALA A 74 0.95 9.62 20.04
CA ALA A 74 0.19 8.95 21.11
C ALA A 74 -0.59 7.71 20.65
N ALA A 75 -0.78 7.53 19.33
CA ALA A 75 -1.48 6.37 18.76
C ALA A 75 -0.48 5.35 18.18
N ASN A 76 -0.95 4.18 17.74
CA ASN A 76 -0.14 3.19 17.02
C ASN A 76 -0.67 2.93 15.62
N ASN A 77 -0.80 4.01 14.86
CA ASN A 77 -1.57 4.06 13.62
C ASN A 77 -0.62 4.15 12.43
N TYR A 78 -0.12 3.01 11.96
CA TYR A 78 0.75 2.97 10.80
C TYR A 78 -0.03 3.13 9.50
N HIS A 79 0.47 4.02 8.64
CA HIS A 79 -0.08 4.34 7.34
C HIS A 79 0.86 3.79 6.27
N PRO A 80 0.38 2.90 5.38
CA PRO A 80 1.20 2.26 4.38
C PRO A 80 1.47 3.20 3.19
N TYR A 81 2.67 3.09 2.66
CA TYR A 81 3.15 3.69 1.41
C TYR A 81 4.04 2.67 0.72
N PHE A 82 4.13 2.72 -0.60
CA PHE A 82 5.14 1.96 -1.33
C PHE A 82 5.53 2.64 -2.62
N PHE A 83 6.75 2.35 -3.06
CA PHE A 83 7.29 2.77 -4.34
C PHE A 83 8.27 1.72 -4.83
N GLY A 84 8.24 1.46 -6.13
CA GLY A 84 9.20 0.59 -6.79
C GLY A 84 8.55 -0.38 -7.75
N ASP A 85 9.30 -1.43 -8.07
CA ASP A 85 8.89 -2.42 -9.07
C ASP A 85 7.80 -3.35 -8.54
N PHE A 86 6.97 -3.87 -9.44
CA PHE A 86 6.02 -4.94 -9.19
C PHE A 86 6.29 -6.12 -10.13
N ILE A 87 5.79 -7.29 -9.76
CA ILE A 87 5.88 -8.50 -10.57
C ILE A 87 4.89 -8.36 -11.74
N SER A 88 5.37 -7.96 -12.91
CA SER A 88 4.53 -7.73 -14.08
C SER A 88 4.12 -9.04 -14.76
N TYR A 89 2.88 -9.13 -15.21
CA TYR A 89 2.40 -10.24 -16.05
C TYR A 89 2.85 -10.12 -17.50
N LYS A 90 3.38 -8.98 -17.91
CA LYS A 90 3.98 -8.79 -19.22
C LYS A 90 5.46 -9.17 -19.15
N ALA A 91 5.85 -10.19 -19.90
CA ALA A 91 7.25 -10.55 -20.05
C ALA A 91 8.06 -9.38 -20.64
N GLY A 92 9.21 -9.07 -20.04
CA GLY A 92 10.07 -7.96 -20.46
C GLY A 92 9.44 -6.57 -20.28
N ASP A 93 8.49 -6.42 -19.35
CA ASP A 93 7.92 -5.11 -19.03
C ASP A 93 8.98 -4.19 -18.44
N THR A 94 9.21 -3.06 -19.08
CA THR A 94 10.17 -2.03 -18.66
C THR A 94 9.51 -0.90 -17.86
N ALA A 95 8.19 -0.96 -17.71
CA ALA A 95 7.38 0.03 -16.99
C ALA A 95 6.68 -0.60 -15.78
N ASN A 96 7.28 -1.65 -15.22
CA ASN A 96 6.75 -2.44 -14.11
C ASN A 96 6.99 -1.79 -12.74
N TRP A 97 6.84 -0.47 -12.62
CA TRP A 97 6.96 0.23 -11.34
C TRP A 97 5.68 1.00 -11.02
N CYS A 98 5.51 1.35 -9.76
CA CYS A 98 4.36 2.13 -9.31
C CYS A 98 4.69 2.98 -8.09
N ILE A 99 3.80 3.95 -7.83
CA ILE A 99 3.82 4.77 -6.62
C ILE A 99 2.45 4.69 -5.94
N ALA A 100 2.44 4.36 -4.66
CA ALA A 100 1.21 4.28 -3.89
C ALA A 100 0.55 5.66 -3.74
N SER A 101 -0.77 5.67 -3.64
CA SER A 101 -1.59 6.86 -3.44
C SER A 101 -2.56 6.63 -2.30
N ASN A 102 -2.56 7.51 -1.31
CA ASN A 102 -3.51 7.49 -0.21
C ASN A 102 -4.76 8.35 -0.47
N GLY A 103 -4.88 8.95 -1.66
CA GLY A 103 -6.01 9.80 -2.03
C GLY A 103 -6.00 11.21 -1.43
N LEU A 104 -4.98 11.57 -0.67
CA LEU A 104 -4.90 12.88 -0.03
C LEU A 104 -4.37 13.94 -0.99
N ALA A 105 -5.01 15.12 -0.96
CA ALA A 105 -4.49 16.34 -1.57
C ALA A 105 -3.57 17.12 -0.61
N SER A 106 -3.75 16.91 0.70
CA SER A 106 -2.91 17.43 1.78
C SER A 106 -3.12 16.58 3.03
N PHE A 107 -2.25 16.70 4.04
CA PHE A 107 -2.45 16.06 5.32
C PHE A 107 -2.69 17.10 6.41
N ALA A 108 -3.84 17.00 7.10
CA ALA A 108 -4.07 17.70 8.36
C ALA A 108 -4.28 16.68 9.48
N SER A 109 -3.75 17.00 10.65
CA SER A 109 -3.57 16.11 11.79
C SER A 109 -4.86 15.59 12.43
N ASN A 110 -5.99 16.18 12.07
CA ASN A 110 -7.33 15.94 12.59
C ASN A 110 -8.27 15.36 11.53
N ILE A 111 -7.77 14.95 10.37
CA ILE A 111 -8.63 14.44 9.30
C ILE A 111 -8.93 12.96 9.53
N ASP A 112 -10.23 12.70 9.61
CA ASP A 112 -10.82 11.39 9.41
C ASP A 112 -10.71 11.03 7.90
N LEU A 113 -9.81 10.12 7.49
CA LEU A 113 -9.66 9.75 6.07
C LEU A 113 -9.45 8.25 5.82
N ASP A 114 -10.10 7.75 4.77
CA ASP A 114 -10.04 6.38 4.27
C ASP A 114 -8.89 6.42 3.31
N GLN A 115 -7.76 5.92 3.77
CA GLN A 115 -6.62 5.76 2.89
C GLN A 115 -7.03 4.79 1.79
N TYR A 116 -6.39 4.84 0.62
CA TYR A 116 -6.76 3.95 -0.50
C TYR A 116 -5.92 2.67 -0.54
N ILE A 117 -4.83 2.62 0.22
CA ILE A 117 -3.85 1.53 0.20
C ILE A 117 -4.26 0.42 1.18
N PHE A 118 -4.50 -0.79 0.67
CA PHE A 118 -4.94 -1.99 1.44
C PHE A 118 -6.28 -1.84 2.18
N THR A 119 -7.16 -1.04 1.59
CA THR A 119 -8.42 -0.60 2.22
C THR A 119 -9.50 -0.44 1.17
N THR A 120 -9.38 -1.02 -0.02
CA THR A 120 -10.44 -0.92 -1.05
C THR A 120 -11.28 -2.19 -1.06
N LEU A 121 -12.57 -2.08 -1.41
CA LEU A 121 -13.47 -3.24 -1.63
C LEU A 121 -13.28 -3.88 -3.02
N ASN A 122 -12.16 -3.56 -3.67
CA ASN A 122 -11.88 -3.99 -5.03
C ASN A 122 -11.83 -5.51 -5.13
N SER A 123 -12.46 -6.03 -6.16
CA SER A 123 -12.47 -7.45 -6.51
C SER A 123 -12.39 -7.60 -8.04
N TYR A 124 -12.20 -8.83 -8.50
CA TYR A 124 -12.20 -9.13 -9.93
C TYR A 124 -13.54 -8.73 -10.56
N GLY A 125 -13.51 -7.86 -11.56
CA GLY A 125 -14.70 -7.34 -12.23
C GLY A 125 -15.38 -6.17 -11.52
N ALA A 126 -14.95 -5.76 -10.33
CA ALA A 126 -15.52 -4.62 -9.60
C ALA A 126 -14.42 -3.79 -8.89
N MET A 127 -14.14 -2.60 -9.42
CA MET A 127 -13.18 -1.65 -8.86
C MET A 127 -13.86 -0.34 -8.47
N ASP A 128 -13.43 0.23 -7.36
CA ASP A 128 -13.74 1.59 -6.98
C ASP A 128 -12.87 2.57 -7.75
N GLY A 129 -13.38 3.03 -8.89
CA GLY A 129 -12.70 3.99 -9.76
C GLY A 129 -12.41 5.36 -9.12
N SER A 130 -13.03 5.66 -7.97
CA SER A 130 -12.78 6.91 -7.23
C SER A 130 -11.59 6.81 -6.28
N ARG A 131 -11.07 5.59 -6.05
CA ARG A 131 -10.05 5.33 -5.03
C ARG A 131 -8.84 4.57 -5.56
N PRO A 132 -8.04 5.19 -6.45
CA PRO A 132 -6.82 4.58 -6.94
C PRO A 132 -5.77 4.47 -5.82
N ALA A 133 -5.44 3.25 -5.46
CA ALA A 133 -4.45 2.93 -4.42
C ALA A 133 -3.01 3.20 -4.87
N LEU A 134 -2.78 3.36 -6.18
CA LEU A 134 -1.47 3.66 -6.75
C LEU A 134 -1.60 4.35 -8.11
N PHE A 135 -0.48 4.79 -8.66
CA PHE A 135 -0.33 5.21 -10.04
C PHE A 135 0.72 4.36 -10.76
N LEU A 136 0.34 3.93 -11.96
CA LEU A 136 1.20 3.26 -12.93
C LEU A 136 1.78 4.30 -13.89
N PRO A 137 3.01 4.13 -14.39
CA PRO A 137 3.65 5.07 -15.30
C PRO A 137 3.14 4.99 -16.74
N THR A 138 2.46 3.89 -17.07
CA THR A 138 1.95 3.60 -18.41
C THR A 138 0.58 2.95 -18.34
N THR A 139 -0.25 3.22 -19.35
CA THR A 139 -1.51 2.52 -19.61
C THR A 139 -1.33 1.55 -20.78
N VAL A 140 -2.19 0.54 -20.89
CA VAL A 140 -2.29 -0.29 -22.10
C VAL A 140 -2.48 0.53 -23.39
N ALA A 141 -3.03 1.75 -23.31
CA ALA A 141 -3.25 2.61 -24.47
C ALA A 141 -2.05 3.54 -24.78
N SER A 142 -1.10 3.71 -23.86
CA SER A 142 0.01 4.64 -24.05
C SER A 142 1.24 4.30 -23.17
N PRO A 143 2.44 4.21 -23.76
CA PRO A 143 3.68 3.94 -23.05
C PRO A 143 4.26 5.15 -22.31
N THR A 144 3.60 6.31 -22.36
CA THR A 144 4.10 7.57 -21.75
C THR A 144 3.06 8.24 -20.85
N GLN A 145 1.88 7.63 -20.69
CA GLN A 145 0.81 8.21 -19.91
C GLN A 145 0.59 7.44 -18.61
N ALA A 146 0.72 8.16 -17.50
CA ALA A 146 0.39 7.62 -16.17
C ALA A 146 -1.10 7.28 -16.07
N ALA A 147 -1.41 6.22 -15.33
CA ALA A 147 -2.76 5.74 -15.11
C ALA A 147 -3.02 5.45 -13.62
N PRO A 148 -4.26 5.65 -13.13
CA PRO A 148 -4.64 5.13 -11.83
C PRO A 148 -4.53 3.60 -11.80
N GLY A 149 -4.12 3.06 -10.66
CA GLY A 149 -4.13 1.63 -10.41
C GLY A 149 -4.79 1.28 -9.09
N TYR A 150 -5.22 0.03 -9.01
CA TYR A 150 -6.09 -0.49 -7.97
C TYR A 150 -5.48 -1.77 -7.39
N LEU A 151 -5.63 -1.96 -6.09
CA LEU A 151 -5.18 -3.17 -5.41
C LEU A 151 -6.35 -4.12 -5.18
N VAL A 152 -6.13 -5.42 -5.41
CA VAL A 152 -7.03 -6.53 -5.06
C VAL A 152 -6.24 -7.56 -4.28
N GLY A 153 -6.80 -8.09 -3.20
CA GLY A 153 -6.13 -9.18 -2.46
C GLY A 153 -6.76 -9.43 -1.10
N GLY A 154 -7.07 -8.38 -0.35
CA GLY A 154 -7.72 -8.49 0.96
C GLY A 154 -9.23 -8.37 0.92
N TYR A 155 -9.85 -8.83 2.01
CA TYR A 155 -11.25 -8.53 2.31
C TYR A 155 -11.35 -7.35 3.27
N ARG A 156 -12.38 -6.53 3.10
CA ARG A 156 -12.84 -5.56 4.09
C ARG A 156 -14.36 -5.53 4.11
N GLN A 157 -14.96 -5.11 5.23
CA GLN A 157 -16.39 -4.95 5.37
C GLN A 157 -16.78 -3.47 5.17
N GLY A 158 -17.36 -3.14 4.02
CA GLY A 158 -17.89 -1.80 3.75
C GLY A 158 -16.81 -0.72 3.67
N SER A 159 -17.22 0.54 3.81
CA SER A 159 -16.30 1.69 3.85
C SER A 159 -15.47 1.69 5.14
N TYR A 160 -14.26 2.27 5.12
CA TYR A 160 -13.44 2.55 6.31
C TYR A 160 -12.86 1.34 7.05
N SER A 161 -12.90 0.15 6.46
CA SER A 161 -12.32 -1.07 7.05
C SER A 161 -10.97 -1.41 6.41
N ALA A 162 -10.05 -2.01 7.16
CA ALA A 162 -8.73 -2.41 6.65
C ALA A 162 -8.72 -3.86 6.16
N TRP A 163 -7.83 -4.16 5.21
CA TRP A 163 -7.55 -5.55 4.86
C TRP A 163 -6.88 -6.31 6.00
N GLY A 164 -7.25 -7.59 6.16
CA GLY A 164 -6.75 -8.42 7.26
C GLY A 164 -7.22 -7.93 8.64
N GLY A 165 -8.25 -7.09 8.69
CA GLY A 165 -8.87 -6.57 9.92
C GLY A 165 -10.13 -7.33 10.33
N ASP A 166 -10.82 -6.79 11.33
CA ASP A 166 -12.11 -7.34 11.76
C ASP A 166 -13.18 -7.12 10.68
N SER A 167 -13.79 -8.21 10.23
CA SER A 167 -14.75 -8.21 9.12
C SER A 167 -15.60 -9.48 9.19
N PHE A 168 -16.88 -9.38 8.85
CA PHE A 168 -17.76 -10.55 8.69
C PHE A 168 -17.21 -11.59 7.69
N TYR A 169 -16.38 -11.17 6.75
CA TYR A 169 -15.74 -12.04 5.76
C TYR A 169 -14.40 -12.62 6.22
N SER A 170 -13.88 -12.22 7.38
CA SER A 170 -12.63 -12.75 7.92
C SER A 170 -12.86 -14.16 8.45
N VAL A 171 -11.98 -15.08 8.07
CA VAL A 171 -11.98 -16.46 8.54
C VAL A 171 -11.27 -16.52 9.90
N THR A 172 -11.73 -17.36 10.83
CA THR A 172 -11.03 -17.62 12.09
C THR A 172 -9.62 -18.13 11.82
N TYR A 173 -8.62 -17.67 12.58
CA TYR A 173 -7.27 -18.21 12.55
C TYR A 173 -7.01 -19.08 13.80
N PRO A 174 -6.41 -20.27 13.65
CA PRO A 174 -6.14 -20.98 12.39
C PRO A 174 -7.43 -21.35 11.64
N ASP A 175 -7.35 -21.43 10.31
CA ASP A 175 -8.49 -21.86 9.49
C ASP A 175 -8.91 -23.30 9.87
N PRO A 176 -10.20 -23.59 10.13
CA PRO A 176 -10.65 -24.91 10.55
C PRO A 176 -10.34 -26.05 9.56
N ILE A 177 -10.18 -25.74 8.27
CA ILE A 177 -9.97 -26.74 7.21
C ILE A 177 -8.47 -26.98 7.00
N SER A 178 -7.73 -25.93 6.65
CA SER A 178 -6.30 -25.99 6.35
C SER A 178 -5.41 -26.01 7.60
N GLN A 179 -5.96 -25.69 8.77
CA GLN A 179 -5.24 -25.57 10.05
C GLN A 179 -4.11 -24.53 10.02
N GLY A 180 -4.16 -23.60 9.07
CA GLY A 180 -3.08 -22.67 8.80
C GLY A 180 -3.57 -21.28 8.44
N LEU A 181 -2.64 -20.52 7.85
CA LEU A 181 -2.89 -19.17 7.36
C LEU A 181 -3.50 -19.25 5.95
N LEU A 182 -4.71 -18.73 5.80
CA LEU A 182 -5.28 -18.34 4.52
C LEU A 182 -4.85 -16.92 4.18
N PHE A 183 -4.39 -16.73 2.96
CA PHE A 183 -3.87 -15.46 2.49
C PHE A 183 -4.13 -15.29 0.99
N SER A 184 -3.92 -14.07 0.54
CA SER A 184 -3.94 -13.71 -0.87
C SER A 184 -2.73 -12.85 -1.20
N ALA A 185 -2.21 -12.99 -2.41
CA ALA A 185 -1.27 -12.02 -2.96
C ALA A 185 -1.98 -10.69 -3.22
N VAL A 186 -1.21 -9.59 -3.23
CA VAL A 186 -1.77 -8.28 -3.60
C VAL A 186 -1.57 -8.05 -5.08
N GLN A 187 -2.66 -8.11 -5.84
CA GLN A 187 -2.67 -7.85 -7.27
C GLN A 187 -2.90 -6.38 -7.58
N ILE A 188 -2.27 -5.94 -8.67
CA ILE A 188 -2.41 -4.61 -9.24
C ILE A 188 -3.27 -4.70 -10.49
N PHE A 189 -4.25 -3.80 -10.59
CA PHE A 189 -5.13 -3.63 -11.72
C PHE A 189 -5.03 -2.20 -12.25
N GLU A 190 -5.09 -2.04 -13.57
CA GLU A 190 -5.27 -0.72 -14.21
C GLU A 190 -6.76 -0.36 -14.29
N THR A 191 -7.63 -1.35 -14.50
CA THR A 191 -9.09 -1.23 -14.49
C THR A 191 -9.70 -2.53 -13.97
N GLY A 192 -11.01 -2.59 -13.73
CA GLY A 192 -11.67 -3.80 -13.16
C GLY A 192 -11.54 -5.10 -13.95
N THR A 193 -11.08 -5.03 -15.20
CA THR A 193 -10.88 -6.19 -16.06
C THR A 193 -9.44 -6.36 -16.53
N ARG A 194 -8.50 -5.55 -16.03
CA ARG A 194 -7.12 -5.47 -16.54
C ARG A 194 -6.09 -5.62 -15.42
N PRO A 195 -5.80 -6.86 -15.00
CA PRO A 195 -4.69 -7.11 -14.08
C PRO A 195 -3.34 -6.80 -14.76
N ARG A 196 -2.41 -6.20 -14.01
CA ARG A 196 -1.07 -5.81 -14.48
C ARG A 196 0.04 -6.62 -13.84
N GLY A 197 -0.17 -7.10 -12.61
CA GLY A 197 0.86 -7.78 -11.85
C GLY A 197 0.52 -7.93 -10.38
N GLN A 198 1.54 -8.16 -9.56
CA GLN A 198 1.44 -8.34 -8.11
C GLN A 198 2.51 -7.55 -7.36
N LEU A 199 2.17 -7.08 -6.16
CA LEU A 199 3.15 -6.51 -5.24
C LEU A 199 4.04 -7.64 -4.68
N PRO A 200 5.37 -7.48 -4.72
CA PRO A 200 6.34 -8.51 -4.35
C PRO A 200 6.48 -8.64 -2.82
N GLY A 201 6.65 -9.86 -2.33
CA GLY A 201 7.02 -10.13 -0.93
C GLY A 201 5.96 -9.79 0.14
N ILE A 202 4.75 -9.40 -0.26
CA ILE A 202 3.66 -9.03 0.63
C ILE A 202 2.43 -9.90 0.38
N ILE A 203 1.86 -10.42 1.46
CA ILE A 203 0.59 -11.14 1.44
C ILE A 203 -0.39 -10.50 2.41
N VAL A 204 -1.67 -10.69 2.12
CA VAL A 204 -2.77 -10.22 2.96
C VAL A 204 -3.46 -11.42 3.58
N PRO A 205 -3.53 -11.52 4.91
CA PRO A 205 -4.28 -12.59 5.56
C PRO A 205 -5.78 -12.44 5.27
N LEU A 206 -6.46 -13.57 5.09
CA LEU A 206 -7.92 -13.64 5.04
C LEU A 206 -8.55 -13.76 6.43
N HIS A 207 -7.73 -13.51 7.46
CA HIS A 207 -8.06 -13.59 8.88
C HIS A 207 -8.01 -12.21 9.51
N ASN A 208 -8.69 -12.05 10.65
CA ASN A 208 -8.53 -10.86 11.49
C ASN A 208 -7.19 -10.93 12.23
N ARG A 209 -6.19 -10.21 11.71
CA ARG A 209 -4.85 -9.98 12.31
C ARG A 209 -4.29 -11.20 13.02
N PRO A 210 -4.01 -12.29 12.27
CA PRO A 210 -3.73 -13.61 12.83
C PRO A 210 -2.44 -13.68 13.67
N PHE A 211 -1.54 -12.71 13.52
CA PHE A 211 -0.26 -12.70 14.22
C PHE A 211 -0.01 -11.43 15.03
N PRO A 212 0.83 -11.50 16.08
CA PRO A 212 1.33 -10.32 16.76
C PRO A 212 2.10 -9.41 15.80
N ALA A 213 1.78 -8.11 15.81
CA ALA A 213 2.44 -7.13 14.95
C ALA A 213 3.92 -6.99 15.31
N LEU A 214 4.76 -6.84 14.27
CA LEU A 214 6.22 -6.62 14.37
C LEU A 214 6.99 -7.76 15.06
N VAL A 215 6.41 -8.96 15.09
CA VAL A 215 7.05 -10.15 15.63
C VAL A 215 7.13 -11.21 14.53
N SER A 216 8.35 -11.55 14.11
CA SER A 216 8.56 -12.57 13.08
C SER A 216 8.00 -13.93 13.53
N GLN A 217 7.25 -14.57 12.64
CA GLN A 217 6.71 -15.92 12.79
C GLN A 217 7.44 -16.87 11.85
N ALA A 218 7.49 -18.15 12.18
CA ALA A 218 7.98 -19.14 11.23
C ALA A 218 7.04 -19.22 10.02
N ALA A 219 7.61 -19.31 8.81
CA ALA A 219 6.82 -19.55 7.62
C ALA A 219 6.30 -20.99 7.61
N GLY A 220 5.00 -21.14 7.34
CA GLY A 220 4.34 -22.43 7.19
C GLY A 220 4.40 -22.96 5.77
N GLN A 221 3.63 -24.02 5.53
CA GLN A 221 3.41 -24.56 4.18
C GLN A 221 2.81 -23.49 3.24
N GLY A 222 3.16 -23.54 1.95
CA GLY A 222 2.62 -22.63 0.94
C GLY A 222 3.28 -21.25 0.86
N MET A 223 4.35 -20.98 1.62
CA MET A 223 5.06 -19.70 1.64
C MET A 223 6.23 -19.60 0.65
N GLY A 224 6.27 -20.50 -0.34
CA GLY A 224 7.37 -20.58 -1.31
C GLY A 224 8.73 -20.76 -0.63
N GLY A 225 9.69 -19.91 -0.98
CA GLY A 225 11.02 -19.89 -0.37
C GLY A 225 11.14 -19.12 0.95
N ALA A 226 10.06 -18.53 1.46
CA ALA A 226 10.13 -17.75 2.69
C ALA A 226 10.36 -18.64 3.92
N THR A 227 11.25 -18.22 4.81
CA THR A 227 11.56 -18.91 6.07
C THR A 227 10.84 -18.30 7.27
N SER A 228 10.52 -17.00 7.19
CA SER A 228 9.76 -16.29 8.22
C SER A 228 8.75 -15.33 7.62
N LEU A 229 7.77 -14.95 8.45
CA LEU A 229 6.71 -14.01 8.14
C LEU A 229 6.80 -12.83 9.10
N PHE A 230 6.73 -11.61 8.59
CA PHE A 230 6.81 -10.39 9.37
C PHE A 230 5.50 -9.59 9.27
N PRO A 231 4.61 -9.72 10.27
CA PRO A 231 3.31 -9.07 10.26
C PRO A 231 3.43 -7.58 10.60
N VAL A 232 2.80 -6.72 9.82
CA VAL A 232 2.74 -5.27 10.04
C VAL A 232 1.28 -4.84 10.11
N ASN A 233 0.88 -4.31 11.27
CA ASN A 233 -0.43 -3.73 11.42
C ASN A 233 -0.46 -2.32 10.85
N PHE A 234 -1.60 -1.94 10.29
CA PHE A 234 -1.84 -0.62 9.72
C PHE A 234 -3.29 -0.20 10.00
N VAL A 235 -3.63 1.04 9.69
CA VAL A 235 -4.98 1.56 9.88
C VAL A 235 -5.55 2.09 8.58
N ALA A 236 -6.84 1.82 8.34
CA ALA A 236 -7.58 2.32 7.19
C ALA A 236 -8.04 3.77 7.39
N TRP A 237 -8.59 4.03 8.57
CA TRP A 237 -9.25 5.28 8.94
C TRP A 237 -9.12 5.53 10.44
N ILE A 238 -8.90 6.78 10.84
CA ILE A 238 -8.83 7.19 12.25
C ILE A 238 -9.90 8.25 12.49
N TYR A 239 -10.79 8.03 13.46
CA TYR A 239 -11.74 9.03 13.96
C TYR A 239 -12.06 8.77 15.43
N SER A 240 -12.74 9.72 16.07
CA SER A 240 -13.30 9.54 17.42
C SER A 240 -14.34 8.42 17.41
N GLY A 241 -13.91 7.19 17.74
CA GLY A 241 -14.76 5.99 17.72
C GLY A 241 -14.31 4.91 16.73
N ALA A 242 -13.15 5.06 16.08
CA ALA A 242 -12.53 3.97 15.33
C ALA A 242 -12.36 2.73 16.22
N GLY A 243 -12.84 1.59 15.72
CA GLY A 243 -12.78 0.30 16.39
C GLY A 243 -11.82 -0.67 15.69
N VAL A 244 -11.95 -1.94 16.05
CA VAL A 244 -11.04 -3.00 15.59
C VAL A 244 -11.11 -3.30 14.09
N SER A 245 -12.16 -2.85 13.37
CA SER A 245 -12.32 -3.06 11.92
C SER A 245 -11.53 -2.07 11.07
N GLN A 246 -11.12 -0.93 11.64
CA GLN A 246 -10.24 0.03 10.98
C GLN A 246 -8.77 -0.42 11.01
N GLU A 247 -8.42 -1.40 11.83
CA GLU A 247 -7.06 -1.90 11.97
C GLU A 247 -6.90 -3.18 11.15
N GLY A 248 -5.88 -3.19 10.29
CA GLY A 248 -5.58 -4.30 9.40
C GLY A 248 -4.21 -4.88 9.67
N GLN A 249 -3.88 -5.93 8.92
CA GLN A 249 -2.54 -6.52 8.91
C GLN A 249 -2.17 -6.92 7.49
N VAL A 250 -0.95 -6.58 7.10
CA VAL A 250 -0.25 -7.20 5.97
C VAL A 250 0.92 -7.99 6.50
N ILE A 251 1.38 -8.98 5.77
CA ILE A 251 2.46 -9.87 6.20
C ILE A 251 3.54 -9.88 5.13
N PHE A 252 4.76 -9.57 5.52
CA PHE A 252 5.92 -9.65 4.64
C PHE A 252 6.58 -11.01 4.72
N GLN A 253 6.85 -11.59 3.57
CA GLN A 253 7.61 -12.84 3.47
C GLN A 253 9.11 -12.54 3.61
N GLN A 254 9.83 -13.28 4.42
CA GLN A 254 11.25 -13.07 4.70
C GLN A 254 12.07 -14.33 4.41
N GLY A 255 13.32 -14.16 3.99
CA GLY A 255 14.26 -15.27 3.75
C GLY A 255 14.08 -16.01 2.43
N GLY A 256 13.14 -15.57 1.58
CA GLY A 256 12.94 -16.05 0.21
C GLY A 256 13.05 -14.93 -0.82
N ASP A 257 13.01 -15.28 -2.11
CA ASP A 257 12.98 -14.33 -3.22
C ASP A 257 11.57 -13.76 -3.42
N TRP A 258 11.44 -12.44 -3.44
CA TRP A 258 10.17 -11.75 -3.61
C TRP A 258 9.69 -11.69 -5.06
N TRP A 259 10.53 -12.05 -6.03
CA TRP A 259 10.31 -11.80 -7.46
C TRP A 259 9.97 -13.06 -8.27
N GLN A 260 9.57 -14.14 -7.60
CA GLN A 260 9.19 -15.43 -8.21
C GLN A 260 7.71 -15.52 -8.54
#